data_AF-A0A098LXV1-F1
#
_entry.id   AF-A0A098LXV1-F1
#
_cell.length_a   1.000
_cell.length_b   1.000
_cell.length_c   1.000
_cell.angle_alpha   90.00
_cell.angle_beta   90.00
_cell.angle_gamma   90.00
#
_symmetry.space_group_name_H-M   'P 1'
#
loop_
_entity.id
_entity.type
_entity.pdbx_description
1 polymer ?
#
loop_
_entity_poly.entity_id
_entity_poly.type
_entity_poly.pdbx_seq_one_letter_code
_entity_poly.pdbx_strand_id
1 'polypeptide(L)'
;MKLSLDILMCITMATIMTTVNAQTPSPEIQSRECQPFQVCAVSWEGNIHPMCQCGGQGGCPVYVDGHGIDNFAYFCENVNEAERCRDINEEAIIIRTDWYGRLRCRCRTYEDRQGSLHVYCKELLGENVFRIMQLSKLIQGN
;
A
#
# COMPACT_ATOMS: atom_id res chain seq x y z
N MET A 1 24.53 52.92 -35.43
CA MET A 1 24.60 52.21 -34.12
C MET A 1 23.29 51.47 -33.88
N LYS A 2 23.35 50.15 -33.73
CA LYS A 2 22.41 49.19 -33.07
C LYS A 2 22.62 47.84 -33.75
N LEU A 3 23.50 47.02 -33.18
CA LEU A 3 23.24 46.01 -32.13
C LEU A 3 22.82 44.68 -32.78
N SER A 4 23.81 43.78 -32.84
CA SER A 4 23.66 42.36 -33.14
C SER A 4 22.71 41.70 -32.13
N LEU A 5 21.99 40.68 -32.57
CA LEU A 5 21.29 39.77 -31.68
C LEU A 5 21.60 38.34 -32.13
N ASP A 6 22.70 37.80 -31.60
CA ASP A 6 22.94 36.37 -31.52
C ASP A 6 21.92 35.76 -30.55
N ILE A 7 21.08 34.84 -31.03
CA ILE A 7 20.33 33.93 -30.15
C ILE A 7 20.79 32.51 -30.46
N LEU A 8 21.77 32.11 -29.68
CA LEU A 8 22.20 30.75 -29.38
C LEU A 8 21.23 30.12 -28.36
N MET A 9 21.21 28.78 -28.30
CA MET A 9 20.62 27.91 -27.25
C MET A 9 19.16 27.52 -27.47
N CYS A 10 18.72 26.26 -27.33
CA CYS A 10 19.34 25.00 -26.90
C CYS A 10 18.55 23.85 -27.54
N ILE A 11 19.24 22.81 -27.99
CA ILE A 11 18.63 21.56 -28.42
C ILE A 11 18.21 20.82 -27.15
N THR A 12 16.93 20.85 -26.79
CA THR A 12 16.40 19.97 -25.74
C THR A 12 16.31 18.56 -26.29
N MET A 13 17.24 17.69 -25.86
CA MET A 13 17.10 16.25 -26.01
C MET A 13 15.85 15.80 -25.24
N ALA A 14 14.78 15.48 -25.97
CA ALA A 14 13.67 14.71 -25.42
C ALA A 14 14.10 13.24 -25.36
N THR A 15 14.60 12.79 -24.22
CA THR A 15 14.64 11.36 -23.91
C THR A 15 13.20 10.88 -23.76
N ILE A 16 12.72 10.14 -24.76
CA ILE A 16 11.46 9.43 -24.71
C ILE A 16 11.63 8.29 -23.69
N MET A 17 11.32 8.56 -22.42
CA MET A 17 11.02 7.48 -21.49
C MET A 17 9.68 6.90 -21.94
N THR A 18 9.70 5.67 -22.44
CA THR A 18 8.51 4.88 -22.71
C THR A 18 7.79 4.64 -21.37
N THR A 19 6.80 5.47 -21.04
CA THR A 19 5.87 5.17 -19.96
C THR A 19 4.96 4.05 -20.43
N VAL A 20 5.07 2.91 -19.77
CA VAL A 20 4.12 1.80 -19.90
C VAL A 20 2.73 2.34 -19.56
N ASN A 21 1.77 2.03 -20.42
CA ASN A 21 0.43 2.56 -20.49
C ASN A 21 -0.32 2.45 -19.14
N ALA A 22 -0.22 3.46 -18.29
CA ALA A 22 -1.11 3.62 -17.14
C ALA A 22 -2.37 4.32 -17.66
N GLN A 23 -3.46 3.57 -17.78
CA GLN A 23 -4.78 4.10 -18.05
C GLN A 23 -5.06 5.26 -17.10
N THR A 24 -5.37 6.42 -17.68
CA THR A 24 -5.69 7.67 -16.99
C THR A 24 -6.71 7.43 -15.87
N PRO A 25 -6.32 7.59 -14.59
CA PRO A 25 -7.27 7.54 -13.50
C PRO A 25 -8.20 8.76 -13.57
N SER A 26 -9.50 8.53 -13.39
CA SER A 26 -10.50 9.58 -13.20
C SER A 26 -10.00 10.65 -12.20
N PRO A 27 -10.18 11.96 -12.47
CA PRO A 27 -9.49 13.04 -11.77
C PRO A 27 -9.89 13.24 -10.29
N GLU A 28 -10.88 12.51 -9.77
CA GLU A 28 -11.38 12.72 -8.39
C GLU A 28 -10.65 11.90 -7.31
N ILE A 29 -9.97 10.80 -7.66
CA ILE A 29 -9.23 9.96 -6.68
C ILE A 29 -7.78 10.48 -6.48
N GLN A 30 -7.29 11.33 -7.39
CA GLN A 30 -5.87 11.73 -7.44
C GLN A 30 -5.42 12.74 -6.37
N SER A 31 -6.29 13.27 -5.49
CA SER A 31 -5.91 14.39 -4.62
C SER A 31 -5.91 14.13 -3.10
N ARG A 32 -6.25 12.92 -2.64
CA ARG A 32 -6.23 12.62 -1.19
C ARG A 32 -5.04 11.75 -0.86
N GLU A 33 -4.15 12.29 -0.03
CA GLU A 33 -3.12 11.50 0.65
C GLU A 33 -3.79 10.42 1.50
N CYS A 34 -3.23 9.21 1.47
CA CYS A 34 -3.70 8.10 2.29
C CYS A 34 -3.54 8.45 3.76
N GLN A 35 -4.58 8.16 4.54
CA GLN A 35 -4.47 8.16 5.99
C GLN A 35 -3.64 6.95 6.45
N PRO A 36 -3.11 6.99 7.70
CA PRO A 36 -2.35 5.87 8.22
C PRO A 36 -3.08 4.54 8.09
N PHE A 37 -2.40 3.54 7.52
CA PHE A 37 -2.89 2.19 7.27
C PHE A 37 -4.19 2.13 6.42
N GLN A 38 -4.50 3.18 5.66
CA GLN A 38 -5.57 3.16 4.68
C GLN A 38 -5.15 2.34 3.46
N VAL A 39 -6.09 1.56 2.91
CA VAL A 39 -5.90 0.86 1.64
C VAL A 39 -5.63 1.88 0.54
N CYS A 40 -4.45 1.82 -0.08
CA CYS A 40 -4.04 2.68 -1.17
C CYS A 40 -4.39 2.14 -2.55
N ALA A 41 -4.55 0.82 -2.68
CA ALA A 41 -5.06 0.19 -3.89
C ALA A 41 -5.68 -1.17 -3.59
N VAL A 42 -6.53 -1.62 -4.50
CA VAL A 42 -7.10 -2.98 -4.46
C VAL A 42 -6.93 -3.68 -5.79
N SER A 43 -6.77 -5.01 -5.73
CA SER A 43 -6.81 -5.88 -6.89
C SER A 43 -8.22 -6.43 -7.06
N TRP A 44 -8.88 -6.10 -8.17
CA TRP A 44 -10.19 -6.64 -8.53
C TRP A 44 -10.14 -7.13 -9.98
N GLU A 45 -10.51 -8.39 -10.22
CA GLU A 45 -10.49 -9.00 -11.56
C GLU A 45 -9.15 -8.84 -12.31
N GLY A 46 -8.04 -8.86 -11.57
CA GLY A 46 -6.68 -8.69 -12.11
C GLY A 46 -6.29 -7.25 -12.42
N ASN A 47 -7.15 -6.26 -12.14
CA ASN A 47 -6.88 -4.85 -12.29
C ASN A 47 -6.56 -4.19 -10.95
N ILE A 48 -5.67 -3.21 -10.96
CA ILE A 48 -5.32 -2.41 -9.80
C ILE A 48 -6.14 -1.12 -9.79
N HIS A 49 -6.95 -0.95 -8.75
CA HIS A 49 -7.76 0.23 -8.52
C HIS A 49 -7.15 1.07 -7.40
N PRO A 50 -6.53 2.23 -7.71
CA PRO A 50 -5.99 3.13 -6.70
C PRO A 50 -7.12 3.79 -5.90
N MET A 51 -6.87 4.03 -4.61
CA MET A 51 -7.84 4.60 -3.66
C MET A 51 -7.38 5.93 -3.07
N CYS A 52 -6.07 6.11 -2.91
CA CYS A 52 -5.43 7.33 -2.41
C CYS A 52 -3.94 7.32 -2.79
N GLN A 53 -3.23 8.43 -2.60
CA GLN A 53 -1.79 8.53 -2.86
C GLN A 53 -0.99 8.36 -1.56
N CYS A 54 0.04 7.52 -1.59
CA CYS A 54 0.98 7.41 -0.48
C CYS A 54 1.79 8.71 -0.35
N GLY A 55 2.00 9.18 0.87
CA GLY A 55 2.86 10.35 1.11
C GLY A 55 4.28 10.10 0.62
N GLY A 56 4.85 11.08 -0.08
CA GLY A 56 6.13 10.94 -0.81
C GLY A 56 5.92 10.70 -2.31
N GLN A 57 6.94 10.90 -3.13
CA GLN A 57 6.83 10.82 -4.61
C GLN A 57 6.56 9.41 -5.17
N GLY A 58 6.07 8.48 -4.34
CA GLY A 58 5.82 7.08 -4.71
C GLY A 58 4.33 6.77 -4.87
N GLY A 59 4.00 5.95 -5.85
CA GLY A 59 2.68 5.33 -5.94
C GLY A 59 2.46 4.29 -4.85
N CYS A 60 1.24 3.74 -4.76
CA CYS A 60 0.92 2.63 -3.87
C CYS A 60 1.84 1.42 -4.14
N PRO A 61 2.49 0.84 -3.12
CA PRO A 61 3.46 -0.26 -3.28
C PRO A 61 2.78 -1.61 -3.54
N VAL A 62 2.17 -1.74 -4.72
CA VAL A 62 1.48 -2.96 -5.16
C VAL A 62 2.48 -4.07 -5.47
N TYR A 63 2.17 -5.30 -5.06
CA TYR A 63 3.04 -6.49 -5.16
C TYR A 63 4.38 -6.37 -4.42
N VAL A 64 4.52 -5.38 -3.53
CA VAL A 64 5.67 -5.27 -2.65
C VAL A 64 5.40 -6.07 -1.37
N ASP A 65 6.34 -6.94 -1.02
CA ASP A 65 6.24 -7.77 0.17
C ASP A 65 6.04 -6.94 1.44
N GLY A 66 5.08 -7.37 2.27
CA GLY A 66 4.74 -6.68 3.51
C GLY A 66 3.82 -5.46 3.34
N HIS A 67 3.49 -5.05 2.11
CA HIS A 67 2.53 -3.97 1.86
C HIS A 67 1.16 -4.46 1.40
N GLY A 68 0.99 -5.77 1.21
CA GLY A 68 -0.26 -6.38 0.76
C GLY A 68 -0.86 -7.36 1.76
N ILE A 69 -2.18 -7.52 1.69
CA ILE A 69 -2.93 -8.59 2.34
C ILE A 69 -3.62 -9.43 1.27
N ASP A 70 -3.37 -10.75 1.30
CA ASP A 70 -3.98 -11.79 0.45
C ASP A 70 -4.09 -11.40 -1.04
N ASN A 71 -3.15 -10.60 -1.55
CA ASN A 71 -3.09 -10.05 -2.90
C ASN A 71 -4.33 -9.24 -3.35
N PHE A 72 -5.21 -8.84 -2.42
CA PHE A 72 -6.42 -8.06 -2.73
C PHE A 72 -6.32 -6.60 -2.28
N ALA A 73 -5.69 -6.31 -1.14
CA ALA A 73 -5.57 -4.95 -0.60
C ALA A 73 -4.11 -4.58 -0.35
N TYR A 74 -3.75 -3.34 -0.70
CA TYR A 74 -2.40 -2.79 -0.59
C TYR A 74 -2.40 -1.52 0.24
N PHE A 75 -1.30 -1.30 0.99
CA PHE A 75 -1.15 -0.23 1.98
C PHE A 75 0.16 0.53 1.76
N CYS A 76 0.17 1.82 2.11
CA CYS A 76 1.39 2.63 2.05
C CYS A 76 2.43 2.15 3.07
N GLU A 77 1.97 1.79 4.26
CA GLU A 77 2.77 1.27 5.36
C GLU A 77 3.01 -0.23 5.23
N ASN A 78 4.04 -0.71 5.93
CA ASN A 78 4.26 -2.13 6.08
C ASN A 78 3.22 -2.73 7.03
N VAL A 79 2.39 -3.63 6.52
CA VAL A 79 1.33 -4.34 7.23
C VAL A 79 1.87 -5.06 8.48
N ASN A 80 3.14 -5.47 8.51
CA ASN A 80 3.73 -6.14 9.68
C ASN A 80 3.91 -5.23 10.89
N GLU A 81 3.87 -3.91 10.69
CA GLU A 81 3.94 -2.90 11.75
C GLU A 81 2.59 -2.71 12.46
N ALA A 82 1.48 -3.14 11.84
CA ALA A 82 0.18 -3.12 12.48
C ALA A 82 0.14 -4.05 13.69
N GLU A 83 -0.64 -3.66 14.70
CA GLU A 83 -0.91 -4.48 15.88
C GLU A 83 -1.55 -5.81 15.46
N ARG A 84 -1.29 -6.87 16.22
CA ARG A 84 -1.93 -8.17 15.97
C ARG A 84 -3.36 -8.13 16.48
N CYS A 85 -4.29 -8.71 15.71
CA CYS A 85 -5.66 -8.87 16.22
C CYS A 85 -5.65 -9.82 17.42
N ARG A 86 -6.51 -9.53 18.40
CA ARG A 86 -6.58 -10.31 19.65
C ARG A 86 -7.60 -11.44 19.59
N ASP A 87 -8.60 -11.27 18.73
CA ASP A 87 -9.72 -12.19 18.57
C ASP A 87 -10.08 -12.31 17.09
N ILE A 88 -10.57 -13.49 16.67
CA ILE A 88 -10.99 -13.73 15.29
C ILE A 88 -12.23 -12.90 14.89
N ASN A 89 -12.96 -12.37 15.86
CA ASN A 89 -14.13 -11.52 15.66
C ASN A 89 -13.78 -10.03 15.62
N GLU A 90 -12.51 -9.66 15.82
CA GLU A 90 -12.06 -8.29 15.61
C GLU A 90 -12.04 -7.97 14.11
N GLU A 91 -12.55 -6.79 13.75
CA GLU A 91 -12.49 -6.27 12.38
C GLU A 91 -11.04 -5.95 12.03
N ALA A 92 -10.42 -6.79 11.21
CA ALA A 92 -9.04 -6.61 10.78
C ALA A 92 -8.93 -5.45 9.79
N ILE A 93 -9.86 -5.37 8.82
CA ILE A 93 -9.97 -4.23 7.90
C ILE A 93 -11.38 -3.65 7.98
N ILE A 94 -11.45 -2.38 8.38
CA ILE A 94 -12.70 -1.64 8.43
C ILE A 94 -12.93 -1.00 7.07
N ILE A 95 -13.75 -1.63 6.23
CA ILE A 95 -14.19 -1.07 4.95
C ILE A 95 -15.21 0.04 5.16
N ARG A 96 -15.03 1.16 4.46
CA ARG A 96 -16.07 2.19 4.34
C ARG A 96 -16.32 2.50 2.86
N THR A 97 -17.50 3.04 2.57
CA THR A 97 -17.92 3.33 1.18
C THR A 97 -17.09 4.45 0.53
N ASP A 98 -16.46 5.31 1.33
CA ASP A 98 -15.63 6.43 0.91
C ASP A 98 -14.14 6.09 0.77
N TRP A 99 -13.68 5.03 1.44
CA TRP A 99 -12.32 4.49 1.32
C TRP A 99 -12.36 2.99 1.61
N TYR A 100 -11.89 2.19 0.64
CA TYR A 100 -12.04 0.72 0.62
C TYR A 100 -11.67 0.01 1.92
N GLY A 101 -10.75 0.56 2.71
CA GLY A 101 -10.61 0.13 4.09
C GLY A 101 -9.38 0.67 4.78
N ARG A 102 -9.25 0.32 6.06
CA ARG A 102 -8.12 0.68 6.92
C ARG A 102 -7.80 -0.54 7.74
N LEU A 103 -6.54 -0.92 7.72
CA LEU A 103 -6.04 -2.00 8.54
C LEU A 103 -6.04 -1.52 10.00
N ARG A 104 -6.82 -2.21 10.83
CA ARG A 104 -6.87 -1.99 12.28
C ARG A 104 -5.87 -2.91 12.97
N CYS A 105 -5.84 -4.16 12.55
CA CYS A 105 -4.96 -5.17 13.10
C CYS A 105 -4.68 -6.25 12.07
N ARG A 106 -3.56 -6.95 12.24
CA ARG A 106 -3.10 -7.99 11.31
C ARG A 106 -3.30 -9.39 11.86
N CYS A 107 -3.60 -10.29 10.93
CA CYS A 107 -3.86 -11.71 11.14
C CYS A 107 -2.86 -12.55 10.36
N ARG A 108 -2.91 -13.87 10.53
CA ARG A 108 -2.18 -14.81 9.68
C ARG A 108 -2.89 -15.01 8.34
N THR A 109 -4.21 -15.15 8.38
CA THR A 109 -5.08 -15.27 7.20
C THR A 109 -6.37 -14.50 7.46
N TYR A 110 -7.01 -14.07 6.37
CA TYR A 110 -8.18 -13.20 6.42
C TYR A 110 -9.40 -13.89 5.81
N GLU A 111 -10.59 -13.42 6.17
CA GLU A 111 -11.85 -13.86 5.58
C GLU A 111 -12.86 -12.70 5.50
N ASP A 112 -13.66 -12.72 4.45
CA ASP A 112 -14.88 -11.94 4.35
C ASP A 112 -16.03 -12.75 4.94
N ARG A 113 -16.82 -12.14 5.82
CA ARG A 113 -18.00 -12.80 6.40
C ARG A 113 -19.25 -12.39 5.66
N GLN A 114 -20.10 -13.36 5.34
CA GLN A 114 -21.34 -13.11 4.63
C GLN A 114 -22.20 -12.09 5.39
N GLY A 115 -22.56 -10.99 4.73
CA GLY A 115 -23.34 -9.91 5.31
C GLY A 115 -22.54 -8.86 6.09
N SER A 116 -21.22 -9.02 6.23
CA SER A 116 -20.34 -7.95 6.71
C SER A 116 -19.70 -7.22 5.54
N LEU A 117 -19.49 -5.92 5.71
CA LEU A 117 -18.65 -5.14 4.82
C LEU A 117 -17.17 -5.23 5.22
N HIS A 118 -16.84 -5.83 6.36
CA HIS A 118 -15.48 -5.81 6.93
C HIS A 118 -14.75 -7.15 6.73
N VAL A 119 -13.43 -7.08 6.78
CA VAL A 119 -12.54 -8.24 6.71
C VAL A 119 -12.15 -8.64 8.14
N TYR A 120 -12.18 -9.94 8.44
CA TYR A 120 -11.86 -10.50 9.76
C TYR A 120 -10.66 -11.45 9.68
N CYS A 121 -10.11 -11.82 10.83
CA CYS A 121 -9.14 -12.90 10.88
C CYS A 121 -9.83 -14.26 10.70
N LYS A 122 -9.30 -15.06 9.77
CA LYS A 122 -9.54 -16.50 9.73
C LYS A 122 -8.62 -17.25 10.68
N GLU A 123 -7.34 -16.84 10.76
CA GLU A 123 -6.37 -17.33 11.74
C GLU A 123 -5.61 -16.17 12.39
N LEU A 124 -5.45 -16.21 13.71
CA LEU A 124 -4.61 -15.27 14.44
C LEU A 124 -3.12 -15.57 14.23
N LEU A 125 -2.29 -14.53 14.36
CA LEU A 125 -0.85 -14.71 14.44
C LEU A 125 -0.49 -15.36 15.79
N GLY A 126 0.04 -16.59 15.75
CA GLY A 126 0.46 -17.30 16.95
C GLY A 126 1.44 -16.50 17.82
N GLU A 127 1.40 -16.70 19.13
CA GLU A 127 2.23 -15.97 20.11
C GLU A 127 3.75 -16.17 19.90
N ASN A 128 4.16 -17.21 19.17
CA ASN A 128 5.54 -17.70 19.18
C ASN A 128 6.48 -17.22 18.06
N VAL A 129 6.05 -16.38 17.12
CA VAL A 129 6.94 -15.99 16.00
C VAL A 129 8.01 -14.95 16.39
N PHE A 130 7.84 -14.22 17.50
CA PHE A 130 8.82 -13.21 17.93
C PHE A 130 9.92 -13.71 18.88
N ARG A 131 9.78 -14.91 19.48
CA ARG A 131 10.80 -15.42 20.41
C ARG A 131 12.07 -15.91 19.69
N ILE A 132 11.98 -16.31 18.42
CA ILE A 132 13.13 -16.89 17.69
C ILE A 132 14.09 -15.79 17.20
N MET A 133 13.61 -14.59 16.86
CA MET A 133 14.50 -13.49 16.46
C MET A 133 15.24 -12.81 17.63
N GLN A 134 14.73 -12.92 18.87
CA GLN A 134 15.48 -12.46 20.05
C GLN A 134 16.47 -13.51 20.57
N LEU A 135 16.18 -14.81 20.42
CA LEU A 135 17.11 -15.88 20.83
C LEU A 135 18.32 -16.01 19.90
N SER A 136 18.19 -15.76 18.59
CA SER A 136 19.34 -15.81 17.67
C SER A 136 20.39 -14.72 17.98
N LYS A 137 19.97 -13.54 18.47
CA LYS A 137 20.88 -12.48 18.92
C LYS A 137 21.53 -12.76 20.28
N LEU A 138 20.93 -13.61 21.11
CA LEU A 138 21.50 -14.03 22.40
C LEU A 138 22.48 -15.22 22.25
N ILE A 139 22.34 -16.04 21.21
CA ILE A 139 23.22 -17.19 20.95
C ILE A 139 24.47 -16.80 20.14
N GLN A 140 24.41 -15.74 19.32
CA GLN A 140 25.58 -15.24 18.56
C GLN A 140 26.46 -14.24 19.34
N GLY A 141 26.18 -14.03 20.64
CA GLY A 141 26.87 -13.09 21.51
C GLY A 141 27.66 -13.72 22.66
N ASN A 142 28.07 -14.99 22.53
CA ASN A 142 28.95 -15.66 23.49
C ASN A 142 30.08 -16.38 22.76
#